data_AF-A0A8T6NHE5-F1
#
_entry.id   AF-A0A8T6NHE5-F1
#
_cell.length_a   1.000
_cell.length_b   1.000
_cell.length_c   1.000
_cell.angle_alpha   90.00
_cell.angle_beta   90.00
_cell.angle_gamma   90.00
#
_symmetry.space_group_name_H-M   'P 1'
#
loop_
_entity.id
_entity.type
_entity.pdbx_description
1 polymer ?
#
loop_
_entity_poly.entity_id
_entity_poly.type
_entity_poly.pdbx_seq_one_letter_code
_entity_poly.pdbx_strand_id
1 'polypeptide(L)' 'MGCGAMVLAHNNPFNASVLGGLGALWSDEDELQELLKQRPSAEVRAEQAEISKGRVKDYFNWSQIANQYLEAMAGLR' A
#
# COMPACT_ATOMS: atom_id res chain seq x y z
N MET A 1 -0.19 -4.13 4.40
CA MET A 1 -0.99 -4.48 3.20
C MET A 1 -1.10 -5.99 3.04
N GLY A 2 -2.21 -6.51 2.51
CA GLY A 2 -2.48 -7.93 2.21
C GLY A 2 -2.54 -8.83 3.45
N CYS A 3 -1.41 -9.03 4.10
CA CYS A 3 -1.26 -9.72 5.38
C CYS A 3 -1.42 -8.80 6.61
N GLY A 4 -1.62 -7.49 6.39
CA GLY A 4 -1.79 -6.51 7.48
C GLY A 4 -0.50 -5.89 8.01
N ALA A 5 0.66 -6.17 7.42
CA ALA A 5 1.91 -5.52 7.82
C ALA A 5 1.94 -4.01 7.50
N MET A 6 2.58 -3.21 8.34
CA MET A 6 2.96 -1.84 8.01
C MET A 6 4.10 -1.88 6.99
N VAL A 7 3.97 -1.10 5.91
CA VAL A 7 4.96 -1.06 4.82
C VAL A 7 5.65 0.29 4.84
N LEU A 8 6.99 0.25 4.82
CA LEU A 8 7.84 1.40 4.54
C LEU A 8 8.35 1.25 3.11
N ALA A 9 8.12 2.22 2.24
CA ALA A 9 8.46 2.13 0.83
C ALA A 9 9.16 3.39 0.33
N HIS A 10 10.06 3.24 -0.66
CA HIS A 10 10.70 4.40 -1.28
C HIS A 10 9.65 5.34 -1.87
N ASN A 11 9.83 6.64 -1.71
CA ASN A 11 8.96 7.67 -2.22
C ASN A 11 9.05 7.73 -3.75
N ASN A 12 8.07 7.13 -4.41
CA ASN A 12 7.86 7.25 -5.84
C ASN A 12 6.35 7.16 -6.13
N PRO A 13 5.89 7.62 -7.31
CA PRO A 13 4.45 7.68 -7.62
C PRO A 13 3.73 6.33 -7.52
N PHE A 14 4.40 5.23 -7.86
CA PHE A 14 3.84 3.89 -7.78
C PHE A 14 3.64 3.45 -6.33
N ASN A 15 4.64 3.61 -5.47
CA ASN A 15 4.52 3.27 -4.05
C ASN A 15 3.50 4.16 -3.35
N ALA A 16 3.46 5.46 -3.68
CA ALA A 16 2.46 6.37 -3.14
C ALA A 16 1.03 5.94 -3.53
N SER A 17 0.82 5.54 -4.80
CA SER A 17 -0.50 5.08 -5.26
C SER A 17 -0.90 3.74 -4.64
N VAL A 18 0.04 2.81 -4.48
CA VAL A 18 -0.22 1.51 -3.85
C VAL A 18 -0.55 1.66 -2.36
N LEU A 19 0.27 2.39 -1.61
CA LEU A 19 0.03 2.62 -0.17
C LEU A 19 -1.27 3.40 0.06
N GLY A 20 -1.56 4.41 -0.77
CA GLY A 20 -2.76 5.25 -0.60
C GLY A 20 -2.88 5.86 0.79
N GLY A 21 -1.75 6.25 1.38
CA GLY A 21 -1.66 6.77 2.75
C GLY A 21 -1.56 5.71 3.85
N LEU A 22 -1.60 4.41 3.51
CA LEU A 22 -1.49 3.31 4.49
C LEU A 22 -0.05 2.77 4.54
N GLY A 23 0.75 3.35 5.44
CA GLY A 23 2.18 3.07 5.59
C GLY A 23 2.98 4.36 5.62
N ALA A 24 4.26 4.28 5.34
CA ALA A 24 5.11 5.47 5.23
C ALA A 24 6.03 5.41 4.01
N LEU A 25 6.29 6.59 3.46
CA LEU A 25 7.21 6.79 2.35
C LEU A 25 8.50 7.43 2.88
N TRP A 26 9.63 7.06 2.29
CA TRP A 26 10.94 7.64 2.58
C TRP A 26 11.68 7.94 1.28
N SER A 27 12.43 9.03 1.24
CA SER A 27 13.13 9.53 0.05
C SER A 27 14.65 9.37 0.17
N ASP A 28 15.14 9.24 1.40
CA ASP A 28 16.54 9.04 1.73
C ASP A 28 16.73 8.16 2.97
N GLU A 29 18.00 7.93 3.32
CA GLU A 29 18.37 7.10 4.46
C GLU A 29 17.92 7.71 5.80
N ASP A 30 18.05 9.03 5.97
CA ASP A 30 17.72 9.71 7.22
C ASP A 30 16.22 9.59 7.53
N GLU A 31 15.36 9.80 6.52
CA GLU A 31 13.91 9.59 6.63
C GLU A 31 13.58 8.13 7.01
N LEU A 32 14.24 7.15 6.38
CA LEU A 32 14.03 5.73 6.70
C LEU A 32 14.45 5.41 8.14
N GLN A 33 15.58 5.95 8.61
CA GLN A 33 16.05 5.76 9.97
C GLN A 33 15.05 6.31 10.99
N GLU A 34 14.47 7.48 10.74
CA GLU A 34 13.42 8.05 11.59
C GLU A 34 12.15 7.18 11.62
N LEU A 35 11.72 6.66 10.47
CA LEU A 35 10.57 5.75 10.41
C LEU A 35 10.81 4.44 11.19
N LEU A 36 12.02 3.89 11.15
CA LEU A 36 12.36 2.65 11.86
C LEU A 36 12.37 2.79 13.39
N LYS A 37 12.54 4.01 13.92
CA LYS A 37 12.46 4.32 15.35
C LYS A 37 11.02 4.32 15.86
N GLN A 38 10.04 4.43 14.97
CA GLN A 38 8.63 4.43 15.37
C GLN A 38 8.23 3.07 15.96
N ARG A 39 7.47 3.12 17.06
CA ARG A 39 6.98 1.96 17.80
C ARG A 39 5.48 2.15 18.07
N PRO A 40 4.61 1.98 17.06
CA PRO A 40 3.18 2.10 17.27
C PRO A 40 2.69 1.07 18.27
N SER A 41 1.65 1.42 19.03
CA SER A 41 1.01 0.52 19.99
C SER A 41 0.42 -0.71 19.28
N ALA A 42 0.13 -1.77 20.04
CA ALA A 42 -0.51 -2.96 19.48
C ALA A 42 -1.89 -2.62 18.86
N GLU A 43 -2.63 -1.71 19.47
CA GLU A 43 -3.93 -1.25 18.99
C GLU A 43 -3.80 -0.53 17.64
N VAL A 44 -2.90 0.46 17.53
CA VAL A 44 -2.64 1.18 16.29
C VAL A 44 -2.19 0.23 15.18
N ARG A 45 -1.36 -0.78 15.50
CA ARG A 45 -0.95 -1.80 14.53
C ARG A 45 -2.12 -2.66 14.06
N ALA A 46 -3.02 -3.05 14.95
CA ALA A 46 -4.19 -3.85 14.61
C ALA A 46 -5.16 -3.06 13.71
N GLU A 47 -5.43 -1.81 14.06
CA GLU A 47 -6.28 -0.92 13.25
C GLU A 47 -5.68 -0.72 11.84
N GLN A 48 -4.40 -0.36 11.77
CA GLN A 48 -3.69 -0.20 10.49
C GLN A 48 -3.68 -1.49 9.67
N ALA A 49 -3.58 -2.65 10.31
CA ALA A 49 -3.63 -3.94 9.64
C ALA A 49 -4.98 -4.19 8.96
N GLU A 50 -6.08 -3.91 9.64
CA GLU A 50 -7.42 -4.09 9.07
C GLU A 50 -7.70 -3.12 7.93
N ILE A 51 -7.36 -1.84 8.08
CA ILE A 51 -7.51 -0.84 7.00
C ILE A 51 -6.65 -1.24 5.78
N SER A 52 -5.41 -1.68 6.02
CA SER A 52 -4.49 -2.15 4.98
C SER A 52 -5.00 -3.39 4.23
N LYS A 53 -5.70 -4.30 4.91
CA LYS A 53 -6.32 -5.48 4.27
C LYS A 53 -7.54 -5.06 3.45
N GLY A 54 -8.37 -4.16 3.99
CA GLY A 54 -9.53 -3.58 3.31
C GLY A 54 -9.13 -2.96 1.97
N ARG A 55 -8.11 -2.10 1.95
CA ARG A 55 -7.59 -1.50 0.71
C ARG A 55 -7.21 -2.54 -0.34
N VAL A 56 -6.49 -3.59 0.05
CA VAL A 56 -6.10 -4.66 -0.90
C VAL A 56 -7.31 -5.38 -1.46
N LYS A 57 -8.29 -5.66 -0.60
CA LYS A 57 -9.55 -6.27 -1.03
C LYS A 57 -10.32 -5.36 -2.00
N ASP A 58 -10.32 -4.05 -1.76
CA ASP A 58 -11.17 -3.11 -2.50
C ASP A 58 -10.58 -2.62 -3.81
N TYR A 59 -9.24 -2.59 -3.95
CA TYR A 59 -8.55 -2.01 -5.11
C TYR A 59 -7.60 -2.98 -5.84
N PHE A 60 -7.21 -4.08 -5.21
CA PHE A 60 -6.19 -4.99 -5.73
C PHE A 60 -6.69 -6.44 -5.75
N ASN A 61 -8.00 -6.64 -5.95
CA ASN A 61 -8.59 -7.97 -6.11
C ASN A 61 -8.54 -8.45 -7.56
N TRP A 62 -8.52 -9.77 -7.74
CA TRP A 62 -8.40 -10.40 -9.05
C TRP A 62 -9.52 -10.02 -10.03
N SER A 63 -10.75 -9.84 -9.56
CA SER A 63 -11.88 -9.47 -10.42
C SER A 63 -11.67 -8.09 -11.04
N GLN A 64 -11.25 -7.11 -10.24
CA GLN A 64 -10.93 -5.76 -10.74
C GLN A 64 -9.72 -5.78 -11.67
N ILE A 65 -8.65 -6.49 -11.29
CA ILE A 65 -7.44 -6.59 -12.12
C ILE A 65 -7.80 -7.20 -13.49
N ALA A 66 -8.57 -8.30 -13.51
CA ALA A 66 -9.00 -8.93 -14.74
C ALA A 66 -9.82 -7.96 -15.64
N ASN A 67 -10.74 -7.19 -15.04
CA ASN A 67 -11.51 -6.19 -15.78
C ASN A 67 -10.63 -5.08 -16.36
N GLN A 68 -9.65 -4.58 -15.60
CA GLN A 68 -8.69 -3.58 -16.09
C GLN A 68 -7.87 -4.09 -17.28
N TYR A 69 -7.46 -5.37 -17.27
CA TYR A 69 -6.80 -5.98 -18.43
C TYR A 69 -7.73 -6.08 -19.64
N LEU A 70 -9.00 -6.47 -19.45
CA LEU A 70 -9.97 -6.51 -20.55
C LEU A 70 -10.18 -5.14 -21.18
N GLU A 71 -10.31 -4.08 -20.36
CA GLU A 71 -10.44 -2.69 -20.82
C GLU A 71 -9.20 -2.23 -21.59
N ALA A 72 -8.01 -2.46 -21.05
CA ALA A 72 -6.76 -2.09 -21.70
C ALA A 72 -6.58 -2.78 -23.06
N MET A 73 -6.95 -4.06 -23.15
CA MET A 73 -6.87 -4.83 -24.39
C MET A 73 -7.93 -4.41 -25.43
N ALA A 74 -9.10 -3.98 -24.98
CA ALA A 74 -10.14 -3.46 -25.88
C ALA A 74 -9.71 -2.15 -26.57
N GLY A 75 -8.93 -1.31 -25.88
CA GLY A 75 -8.39 -0.05 -26.41
C GLY A 75 -7.19 -0.19 -27.37
N LEU A 76 -6.66 -1.39 -27.56
CA LEU A 76 -5.57 -1.67 -28.50
C LEU A 76 -6.06 -1.99 -29.94
N ARG A 77 -7.37 -1.86 -30.19
CA ARG A 77 -7.99 -2.11 -31.49
C ARG A 77 -8.06 -0.87 -32.37
#